data_AF-A0A094KNZ4-F1
#
_entry.id   AF-A0A094KNZ4-F1
#
_cell.length_a   1.000
_cell.length_b   1.000
_cell.length_c   1.000
_cell.angle_alpha   90.00
_cell.angle_beta   90.00
_cell.angle_gamma   90.00
#
_symmetry.space_group_name_H-M   'P 1'
#
loop_
_entity.id
_entity.type
_entity.pdbx_description
1 polymer ?
#
loop_
_entity_poly.entity_id
_entity_poly.type
_entity_poly.pdbx_seq_one_letter_code
_entity_poly.pdbx_strand_id
1 'polypeptide(L)'
;MSLFVMGFLLVILQPSAGQFPRACANSQSLLRKECCPPWDGDGSPCGELSSRGSCQNILLSQAPLGPQFPFSGVDDREDWPSVFYNRTCKCEGNFMGFNCGECKFGFSGLNCTERRLRTRRNIFQLTTSEKDKFLAYLNLAKNSPSQDYVIATGTYTQMNNGSNPMFRNINVYDLFVWMHYYASRDTLLGGSNVWRDIDFAHEAPGFLPWHRVFLLMWEREIQKITGDENFTIPYWDWRDAEDCVVCTDEYMGGRHPTNPNLLSPASFFSSWQVICTRSEEYNSQQALCNATSEGPILRNPGNNDKSRTPRLPSSAEVEFCLSLTQYESGPMDKMANYSFRNTLEGFADPRTAISNISQSGLHNALHIYMNGSMSQVQGSANDPIFVLHHAFVD
;
A
#
# COMPACT_ATOMS: atom_id res chain seq x y z
N MET A 1 -37.33 -36.78 10.71
CA MET A 1 -36.88 -35.37 10.77
C MET A 1 -35.57 -35.33 11.52
N SER A 2 -34.44 -35.46 10.80
CA SER A 2 -33.11 -35.26 11.37
C SER A 2 -32.64 -33.87 10.97
N LEU A 3 -32.52 -32.97 11.95
CA LEU A 3 -31.93 -31.66 11.79
C LEU A 3 -30.41 -31.80 11.90
N PHE A 4 -29.72 -31.72 10.76
CA PHE A 4 -28.28 -31.46 10.73
C PHE A 4 -28.06 -29.99 11.07
N VAL A 5 -27.46 -29.72 12.23
CA VAL A 5 -26.91 -28.40 12.57
C VAL A 5 -25.53 -28.33 11.92
N MET A 6 -25.45 -27.66 10.78
CA MET A 6 -24.19 -27.36 10.10
C MET A 6 -23.60 -26.13 10.79
N GLY A 7 -22.70 -26.35 11.75
CA GLY A 7 -21.91 -25.30 12.37
C GLY A 7 -20.95 -24.72 11.35
N PHE A 8 -21.21 -23.50 10.89
CA PHE A 8 -20.24 -22.72 10.13
C PHE A 8 -19.07 -22.35 11.06
N LEU A 9 -17.97 -23.09 10.94
CA LEU A 9 -16.66 -22.65 11.40
C LEU A 9 -16.25 -21.46 10.54
N LEU A 10 -16.51 -20.25 11.03
CA LEU A 10 -15.84 -19.04 10.59
C LEU A 10 -14.36 -19.15 10.95
N VAL A 11 -13.59 -19.85 10.12
CA VAL A 11 -12.14 -19.75 10.13
C VAL A 11 -11.82 -18.34 9.62
N ILE A 12 -11.60 -17.42 10.55
CA ILE A 12 -10.98 -16.13 10.24
C ILE A 12 -9.54 -16.44 9.86
N LEU A 13 -9.32 -16.73 8.58
CA LEU A 13 -8.00 -16.91 8.00
C LEU A 13 -7.28 -15.57 8.08
N GLN A 14 -6.26 -15.46 8.93
CA GLN A 14 -5.35 -14.32 8.91
C GLN A 14 -4.27 -14.59 7.86
N PRO A 15 -4.27 -13.90 6.70
CA PRO A 15 -3.15 -13.99 5.77
C PRO A 15 -1.88 -13.44 6.44
N SER A 16 -0.74 -14.08 6.21
CA SER A 16 0.55 -13.52 6.64
C SER A 16 0.91 -12.35 5.71
N ALA A 17 0.87 -11.14 6.23
CA ALA A 17 1.37 -9.96 5.51
C ALA A 17 2.88 -9.86 5.78
N GLY A 18 3.70 -10.42 4.89
CA GLY A 18 5.15 -10.28 4.97
C GLY A 18 5.63 -9.06 4.20
N GLN A 19 6.35 -8.17 4.85
CA GLN A 19 7.41 -7.35 4.23
C GLN A 19 8.74 -7.86 4.78
N PHE A 20 9.87 -7.66 4.11
CA PHE A 20 11.17 -8.19 4.50
C PHE A 20 11.72 -7.53 5.78
N PRO A 21 11.63 -8.19 6.95
CA PRO A 21 12.20 -7.64 8.16
C PRO A 21 13.72 -7.74 8.03
N ARG A 22 14.43 -6.70 8.45
CA ARG A 22 15.90 -6.64 8.47
C ARG A 22 16.52 -7.88 9.10
N ALA A 23 15.93 -8.37 10.19
CA ALA A 23 16.38 -9.56 10.89
C ALA A 23 16.33 -10.85 10.05
N CYS A 24 15.53 -10.88 8.98
CA CYS A 24 15.40 -12.02 8.06
C CYS A 24 15.99 -11.77 6.66
N ALA A 25 16.46 -10.56 6.38
CA ALA A 25 17.03 -10.16 5.10
C ALA A 25 18.51 -10.59 4.97
N ASN A 26 18.77 -11.86 5.23
CA ASN A 26 20.11 -12.45 5.25
C ASN A 26 20.09 -13.85 4.62
N SER A 27 21.27 -14.35 4.24
CA SER A 27 21.39 -15.62 3.52
C SER A 27 20.93 -16.81 4.33
N GLN A 28 21.17 -16.80 5.64
CA GLN A 28 20.76 -17.89 6.53
C GLN A 28 19.23 -18.05 6.56
N SER A 29 18.49 -16.96 6.72
CA SER A 29 17.03 -16.97 6.74
C SER A 29 16.43 -17.35 5.38
N LEU A 30 16.97 -16.84 4.28
CA LEU A 30 16.48 -17.14 2.93
C LEU A 30 16.75 -18.60 2.55
N LEU A 31 17.96 -19.12 2.80
CA LEU A 31 18.31 -20.51 2.52
C LEU A 31 17.49 -21.51 3.35
N ARG A 32 17.17 -21.15 4.60
CA ARG A 32 16.26 -21.93 5.45
C ARG A 32 14.79 -21.74 5.10
N LYS A 33 14.47 -20.73 4.28
CA LYS A 33 13.09 -20.26 4.04
C LYS A 33 12.33 -20.02 5.34
N GLU A 34 12.97 -19.42 6.33
CA GLU A 34 12.40 -19.15 7.65
C GLU A 34 12.68 -17.72 8.11
N CYS A 35 11.62 -16.98 8.41
CA CYS A 35 11.67 -15.66 9.02
C CYS A 35 10.92 -15.67 10.36
N CYS A 36 11.63 -16.11 11.39
CA CYS A 36 11.12 -16.17 12.77
C CYS A 36 12.13 -15.51 13.72
N PRO A 37 12.32 -14.19 13.62
CA PRO A 37 13.33 -13.49 14.40
C PRO A 37 12.95 -13.48 15.89
N PRO A 38 13.96 -13.35 16.77
CA PRO A 38 13.73 -13.23 18.20
C PRO A 38 12.93 -11.96 18.52
N TRP A 39 12.08 -12.04 19.55
CA TRP A 39 11.48 -10.86 20.15
C TRP A 39 12.39 -10.32 21.25
N ASP A 40 12.64 -9.01 21.26
CA ASP A 40 13.58 -8.38 22.22
C ASP A 40 13.18 -8.55 23.69
N GLY A 41 11.90 -8.79 23.98
CA GLY A 41 11.42 -8.92 25.35
C GLY A 41 11.87 -10.22 26.06
N ASP A 42 12.03 -11.33 25.33
CA ASP A 42 12.43 -12.62 25.92
C ASP A 42 13.53 -13.35 25.13
N GLY A 43 13.99 -12.80 24.01
CA GLY A 43 15.02 -13.36 23.14
C GLY A 43 14.62 -14.61 22.36
N SER A 44 13.39 -15.09 22.50
CA SER A 44 12.92 -16.29 21.82
C SER A 44 12.31 -15.98 20.45
N PRO A 45 12.43 -16.89 19.47
CA PRO A 45 11.76 -16.76 18.17
C PRO A 45 10.27 -16.49 18.34
N CYS A 46 9.76 -15.43 17.73
CA CYS A 46 8.34 -15.07 17.78
C CYS A 46 7.77 -14.84 19.20
N GLY A 47 8.61 -14.61 20.22
CA GLY A 47 8.17 -14.44 21.61
C GLY A 47 7.52 -15.69 22.21
N GLU A 48 8.00 -16.88 21.83
CA GLU A 48 7.51 -18.18 22.26
C GLU A 48 7.56 -18.37 23.80
N LEU A 49 8.65 -17.94 24.46
CA LEU A 49 8.79 -18.05 25.92
C LEU A 49 7.75 -17.21 26.67
N SER A 50 7.28 -16.13 26.06
CA SER A 50 6.23 -15.25 26.58
C SER A 50 4.83 -15.57 26.02
N SER A 51 4.68 -16.69 25.31
CA SER A 51 3.42 -17.10 24.67
C SER A 51 2.82 -16.03 23.73
N ARG A 52 3.68 -15.21 23.10
CA ARG A 52 3.23 -14.19 22.13
C ARG A 52 3.00 -14.77 20.74
N GLY A 53 3.69 -15.86 20.42
CA GLY A 53 3.61 -16.50 19.12
C GLY A 53 4.53 -17.70 19.02
N SER A 54 4.56 -18.30 17.84
CA SER A 54 5.49 -19.39 17.52
C SER A 54 5.83 -19.39 16.04
N CYS A 55 6.96 -20.00 15.70
CA CYS A 55 7.38 -20.15 14.31
C CYS A 55 6.60 -21.27 13.63
N GLN A 56 5.79 -20.96 12.63
CA GLN A 56 4.92 -21.92 11.95
C GLN A 56 5.05 -21.84 10.43
N ASN A 57 4.61 -22.89 9.74
CA ASN A 57 4.52 -22.86 8.28
C ASN A 57 3.50 -21.80 7.85
N ILE A 58 3.81 -21.08 6.77
CA ILE A 58 2.87 -20.14 6.18
C ILE A 58 1.63 -20.88 5.65
N LEU A 59 0.51 -20.17 5.65
CA LEU A 59 -0.73 -20.66 5.06
C LEU A 59 -0.94 -19.98 3.72
N LEU A 60 -0.93 -20.77 2.65
CA LEU A 60 -1.16 -20.29 1.29
C LEU A 60 -2.63 -20.40 0.92
N SER A 61 -3.10 -19.44 0.13
CA SER A 61 -4.44 -19.47 -0.45
C SER A 61 -4.58 -20.74 -1.32
N GLN A 62 -5.75 -21.38 -1.24
CA GLN A 62 -6.13 -22.46 -2.16
C GLN A 62 -7.13 -21.96 -3.23
N ALA A 63 -7.32 -20.64 -3.31
CA ALA A 63 -8.19 -20.04 -4.30
C ALA A 63 -7.59 -20.20 -5.71
N PRO A 64 -8.42 -20.39 -6.74
CA PRO A 64 -7.93 -20.47 -8.12
C PRO A 64 -7.29 -19.15 -8.54
N LEU A 65 -6.26 -19.25 -9.39
CA LEU A 65 -5.66 -18.09 -10.04
C LEU A 65 -6.65 -17.46 -11.02
N GLY A 66 -6.58 -16.13 -11.15
CA GLY A 66 -7.37 -15.40 -12.14
C GLY A 66 -6.90 -15.73 -13.57
N PRO A 67 -7.81 -15.78 -14.57
CA PRO A 67 -7.47 -16.15 -15.94
C PRO A 67 -6.54 -15.15 -16.64
N GLN A 68 -6.34 -13.95 -16.08
CA GLN A 68 -5.46 -12.91 -16.63
C GLN A 68 -3.96 -13.23 -16.52
N PHE A 69 -3.57 -14.17 -15.66
CA PHE A 69 -2.16 -14.52 -15.47
C PHE A 69 -1.91 -15.98 -15.88
N PRO A 70 -1.40 -16.22 -17.10
CA PRO A 70 -1.26 -17.57 -17.66
C PRO A 70 0.05 -18.28 -17.26
N PHE A 71 0.83 -17.73 -16.33
CA PHE A 71 2.14 -18.24 -15.94
C PHE A 71 2.13 -18.84 -14.54
N SER A 72 3.15 -19.63 -14.22
CA SER A 72 3.40 -20.13 -12.87
C SER A 72 4.91 -20.24 -12.62
N GLY A 73 5.33 -19.84 -11.42
CA GLY A 73 6.73 -19.90 -10.98
C GLY A 73 7.64 -18.88 -11.68
N VAL A 74 7.09 -17.78 -12.17
CA VAL A 74 7.84 -16.73 -12.88
C VAL A 74 7.87 -15.41 -12.13
N ASP A 75 6.98 -15.22 -11.14
CA ASP A 75 6.92 -14.00 -10.34
C ASP A 75 7.09 -14.30 -8.85
N ASP A 76 8.01 -13.59 -8.20
CA ASP A 76 8.32 -13.76 -6.77
C ASP A 76 7.13 -13.43 -5.85
N ARG A 77 6.06 -12.81 -6.40
CA ARG A 77 4.83 -12.45 -5.70
C ARG A 77 3.77 -13.55 -5.72
N GLU A 78 3.95 -14.59 -6.52
CA GLU A 78 3.08 -15.77 -6.51
C GLU A 78 3.12 -16.44 -5.13
N ASP A 79 1.95 -16.84 -4.60
CA ASP A 79 1.81 -17.48 -3.30
C ASP A 79 2.61 -16.75 -2.19
N TRP A 80 2.51 -15.42 -2.17
CA TRP A 80 3.28 -14.58 -1.25
C TRP A 80 3.10 -15.03 0.22
N PRO A 81 4.19 -15.23 1.00
CA PRO A 81 5.60 -14.97 0.69
C PRO A 81 6.46 -16.22 0.39
N SER A 82 5.88 -17.32 -0.11
CA SER A 82 6.51 -18.66 -0.20
C SER A 82 7.81 -18.76 -0.99
N VAL A 83 8.00 -17.86 -1.96
CA VAL A 83 9.24 -17.78 -2.73
C VAL A 83 10.44 -17.53 -1.80
N PHE A 84 10.26 -16.64 -0.80
CA PHE A 84 11.30 -16.28 0.15
C PHE A 84 11.25 -17.10 1.44
N TYR A 85 10.07 -17.28 2.04
CA TYR A 85 9.93 -17.91 3.35
C TYR A 85 8.74 -18.86 3.37
N ASN A 86 8.97 -20.09 3.82
CA ASN A 86 7.94 -21.11 4.09
C ASN A 86 7.48 -21.10 5.55
N ARG A 87 8.25 -20.45 6.43
CA ARG A 87 7.99 -20.37 7.87
C ARG A 87 8.09 -18.94 8.36
N THR A 88 7.07 -18.49 9.10
CA THR A 88 7.00 -17.13 9.67
C THR A 88 6.39 -17.18 11.07
N CYS A 89 6.52 -16.08 11.82
CA CYS A 89 5.87 -15.95 13.10
C CYS A 89 4.35 -15.91 12.98
N LYS A 90 3.67 -16.83 13.67
CA LYS A 90 2.23 -16.78 13.91
C LYS A 90 1.99 -16.33 15.34
N CYS A 91 1.37 -15.16 15.48
CA CYS A 91 1.14 -14.54 16.78
C CYS A 91 -0.17 -15.00 17.41
N GLU A 92 -0.16 -15.16 18.73
CA GLU A 92 -1.28 -15.61 19.53
C GLU A 92 -2.14 -14.42 19.98
N GLY A 93 -3.45 -14.66 20.16
CA GLY A 93 -4.38 -13.66 20.67
C GLY A 93 -4.35 -12.33 19.89
N ASN A 94 -4.04 -11.24 20.60
CA ASN A 94 -3.96 -9.88 20.05
C ASN A 94 -2.53 -9.42 19.76
N PHE A 95 -1.54 -10.29 19.81
CA PHE A 95 -0.18 -9.95 19.37
C PHE A 95 -0.11 -9.92 17.84
N MET A 96 0.84 -9.15 17.31
CA MET A 96 1.15 -9.07 15.89
C MET A 96 2.60 -8.60 15.66
N GLY A 97 2.96 -8.34 14.40
CA GLY A 97 4.28 -7.87 14.02
C GLY A 97 5.16 -9.04 13.59
N PHE A 98 6.28 -8.74 12.94
CA PHE A 98 7.12 -9.76 12.30
C PHE A 98 7.79 -10.72 13.29
N ASN A 99 7.91 -10.34 14.56
CA ASN A 99 8.41 -11.16 15.67
C ASN A 99 7.36 -11.34 16.79
N CYS A 100 6.09 -11.05 16.51
CA CYS A 100 5.02 -11.01 17.51
C CYS A 100 5.24 -10.02 18.65
N GLY A 101 6.05 -8.98 18.43
CA GLY A 101 6.40 -7.91 19.38
C GLY A 101 5.36 -6.80 19.52
N GLU A 102 4.42 -6.68 18.59
CA GLU A 102 3.44 -5.60 18.53
C GLU A 102 2.02 -6.07 18.90
N CYS A 103 1.07 -5.14 18.95
CA CYS A 103 -0.35 -5.42 19.15
C CYS A 103 -1.17 -5.23 17.88
N LYS A 104 -2.17 -6.10 17.67
CA LYS A 104 -3.17 -5.98 16.59
C LYS A 104 -3.72 -4.56 16.52
N PHE A 105 -4.03 -4.08 15.31
CA PHE A 105 -4.66 -2.77 15.14
C PHE A 105 -5.90 -2.66 16.03
N GLY A 106 -5.99 -1.57 16.81
CA GLY A 106 -7.05 -1.37 17.81
C GLY A 106 -6.73 -1.90 19.22
N PHE A 107 -5.55 -2.49 19.44
CA PHE A 107 -5.07 -2.92 20.76
C PHE A 107 -3.75 -2.27 21.15
N SER A 108 -3.53 -2.11 22.45
CA SER A 108 -2.31 -1.56 23.05
C SER A 108 -2.00 -2.20 24.41
N GLY A 109 -0.94 -1.71 25.05
CA GLY A 109 -0.42 -2.22 26.31
C GLY A 109 0.50 -3.43 26.12
N LEU A 110 1.26 -3.77 27.15
CA LEU A 110 2.29 -4.83 27.11
C LEU A 110 1.73 -6.19 26.65
N ASN A 111 0.48 -6.47 27.00
CA ASN A 111 -0.21 -7.74 26.72
C ASN A 111 -1.30 -7.62 25.63
N CYS A 112 -1.41 -6.46 24.95
CA CYS A 112 -2.39 -6.24 23.88
C CYS A 112 -3.85 -6.45 24.28
N THR A 113 -4.19 -6.11 25.52
CA THR A 113 -5.53 -6.26 26.10
C THR A 113 -6.31 -4.94 26.14
N GLU A 114 -5.61 -3.80 26.05
CA GLU A 114 -6.24 -2.49 26.09
C GLU A 114 -6.79 -2.14 24.71
N ARG A 115 -8.07 -1.76 24.63
CA ARG A 115 -8.65 -1.28 23.37
C ARG A 115 -8.26 0.16 23.13
N ARG A 116 -7.91 0.46 21.88
CA ARG A 116 -7.60 1.81 21.44
C ARG A 116 -8.36 2.15 20.17
N LEU A 117 -9.12 3.23 20.24
CA LEU A 117 -9.79 3.83 19.09
C LEU A 117 -9.02 5.08 18.68
N ARG A 118 -8.85 5.26 17.37
CA ARG A 118 -8.32 6.49 16.78
C ARG A 118 -9.27 6.95 15.68
N THR A 119 -9.23 8.25 15.38
CA THR A 119 -10.14 8.85 14.43
C THR A 119 -9.35 9.61 13.39
N ARG A 120 -9.41 9.14 12.14
CA ARG A 120 -8.98 9.93 10.99
C ARG A 120 -9.97 11.06 10.79
N ARG A 121 -9.48 12.29 10.66
CA ARG A 121 -10.30 13.50 10.51
C ARG A 121 -10.01 14.14 9.16
N ASN A 122 -10.98 14.90 8.66
CA ASN A 122 -10.75 15.73 7.48
C ASN A 122 -9.61 16.71 7.77
N ILE A 123 -8.64 16.83 6.86
CA ILE A 123 -7.47 17.70 7.03
C ILE A 123 -7.85 19.17 7.27
N PHE A 124 -8.99 19.63 6.74
CA PHE A 124 -9.50 20.99 6.94
C PHE A 124 -10.15 21.23 8.31
N GLN A 125 -10.42 20.17 9.08
CA GLN A 125 -10.95 20.26 10.44
C GLN A 125 -9.85 20.19 11.50
N LEU A 126 -8.60 19.96 11.10
CA LEU A 126 -7.46 19.97 12.01
C LEU A 126 -7.15 21.41 12.44
N THR A 127 -6.75 21.57 13.70
CA THR A 127 -6.11 22.81 14.14
C THR A 127 -4.78 23.01 13.42
N THR A 128 -4.27 24.24 13.38
CA THR A 128 -2.96 24.55 12.78
C THR A 128 -1.86 23.65 13.34
N SER A 129 -1.83 23.45 14.67
CA SER A 129 -0.83 22.57 15.30
C SER A 129 -0.98 21.09 14.92
N GLU A 130 -2.21 20.58 14.76
CA GLU A 130 -2.43 19.20 14.33
C GLU A 130 -2.00 18.99 12.87
N LYS A 131 -2.33 19.94 11.99
CA LYS A 131 -1.91 19.94 10.58
C LYS A 131 -0.39 20.04 10.46
N ASP A 132 0.24 21.00 11.13
CA ASP A 132 1.70 21.19 11.11
C ASP A 132 2.43 19.95 11.65
N LYS A 133 1.89 19.31 12.70
CA LYS A 133 2.40 18.05 13.23
C LYS A 133 2.35 16.94 12.18
N PHE A 134 1.21 16.78 11.49
CA PHE A 134 1.07 15.79 10.43
C PHE A 134 2.09 16.01 9.28
N LEU A 135 2.21 17.25 8.80
CA LEU A 135 3.17 17.61 7.76
C LEU A 135 4.63 17.35 8.20
N ALA A 136 4.97 17.73 9.44
CA ALA A 136 6.28 17.47 10.02
C ALA A 136 6.57 15.97 10.15
N TYR A 137 5.58 15.15 10.51
CA TYR A 137 5.74 13.69 10.64
C TYR A 137 5.93 13.00 9.29
N LEU A 138 5.25 13.44 8.23
CA LEU A 138 5.53 12.95 6.87
C LEU A 138 6.96 13.28 6.46
N ASN A 139 7.42 14.50 6.73
CA ASN A 139 8.79 14.90 6.43
C ASN A 139 9.82 14.13 7.26
N LEU A 140 9.53 13.87 8.54
CA LEU A 140 10.36 13.01 9.37
C LEU A 140 10.43 11.59 8.78
N ALA A 141 9.30 10.99 8.42
CA ALA A 141 9.23 9.67 7.82
C ALA A 141 10.04 9.56 6.51
N LYS A 142 10.05 10.61 5.68
CA LYS A 142 10.85 10.68 4.44
C LYS A 142 12.35 10.76 4.70
N ASN A 143 12.77 11.19 5.89
CA ASN A 143 14.17 11.39 6.25
C ASN A 143 14.69 10.42 7.34
N SER A 144 13.82 9.60 7.91
CA SER A 144 14.17 8.61 8.94
C SER A 144 14.26 7.20 8.35
N PRO A 145 15.40 6.49 8.50
CA PRO A 145 15.52 5.09 8.08
C PRO A 145 14.48 4.20 8.76
N SER A 146 13.88 3.26 8.01
CA SER A 146 13.08 2.19 8.58
C SER A 146 13.97 1.31 9.46
N GLN A 147 13.55 1.13 10.71
CA GLN A 147 14.29 0.32 11.68
C GLN A 147 14.11 -1.17 11.37
N ASP A 148 12.87 -1.56 11.07
CA ASP A 148 12.50 -2.97 11.00
C ASP A 148 12.57 -3.55 9.60
N TYR A 149 12.38 -2.74 8.55
CA TYR A 149 12.22 -3.25 7.19
C TYR A 149 13.30 -2.77 6.23
N VAL A 150 13.59 -3.61 5.26
CA VAL A 150 14.43 -3.32 4.10
C VAL A 150 13.67 -3.68 2.83
N ILE A 151 14.14 -3.21 1.67
CA ILE A 151 13.55 -3.54 0.38
C ILE A 151 14.45 -4.50 -0.39
N ALA A 152 13.85 -5.38 -1.19
CA ALA A 152 14.58 -6.19 -2.16
C ALA A 152 15.00 -5.32 -3.35
N THR A 153 16.23 -5.48 -3.84
CA THR A 153 16.73 -4.77 -5.03
C THR A 153 17.01 -5.70 -6.21
N GLY A 154 16.61 -6.96 -6.09
CA GLY A 154 16.68 -7.98 -7.15
C GLY A 154 15.68 -9.09 -6.87
N THR A 155 15.36 -9.87 -7.89
CA THR A 155 14.47 -11.03 -7.79
C THR A 155 15.13 -12.16 -7.00
N TYR A 156 14.35 -13.12 -6.50
CA TYR A 156 14.88 -14.26 -5.75
C TYR A 156 15.90 -15.08 -6.57
N THR A 157 15.66 -15.20 -7.88
CA THR A 157 16.60 -15.80 -8.82
C THR A 157 17.91 -15.00 -8.90
N GLN A 158 17.85 -13.67 -8.97
CA GLN A 158 19.04 -12.80 -8.95
C GLN A 158 19.80 -12.88 -7.63
N MET A 159 19.11 -13.19 -6.52
CA MET A 159 19.73 -13.48 -5.22
C MET A 159 20.41 -14.88 -5.17
N ASN A 160 20.55 -15.57 -6.29
CA ASN A 160 21.04 -16.95 -6.37
C ASN A 160 20.32 -17.86 -5.37
N ASN A 161 18.98 -17.83 -5.43
CA ASN A 161 18.06 -18.57 -4.56
C ASN A 161 18.32 -18.34 -3.07
N GLY A 162 18.60 -17.09 -2.68
CA GLY A 162 18.80 -16.67 -1.30
C GLY A 162 20.25 -16.74 -0.79
N SER A 163 21.19 -17.32 -1.55
CA SER A 163 22.60 -17.38 -1.14
C SER A 163 23.33 -16.04 -1.23
N ASN A 164 22.86 -15.12 -2.08
CA ASN A 164 23.37 -13.76 -2.25
C ASN A 164 22.24 -12.73 -2.04
N PRO A 165 21.87 -12.41 -0.79
CA PRO A 165 20.78 -11.48 -0.49
C PRO A 165 21.00 -10.10 -1.13
N MET A 166 19.98 -9.59 -1.82
CA MET A 166 20.01 -8.26 -2.44
C MET A 166 18.98 -7.34 -1.76
N PHE A 167 19.38 -6.70 -0.67
CA PHE A 167 18.53 -5.80 0.10
C PHE A 167 19.16 -4.43 0.31
N ARG A 168 18.33 -3.41 0.45
CA ARG A 168 18.77 -2.03 0.73
C ARG A 168 17.94 -1.40 1.85
N ASN A 169 18.62 -0.56 2.64
CA ASN A 169 17.97 0.34 3.59
C ASN A 169 17.09 1.36 2.85
N ILE A 170 15.99 1.72 3.49
CA ILE A 170 15.03 2.69 2.98
C ILE A 170 14.52 3.57 4.13
N ASN A 171 14.06 4.79 3.85
CA ASN A 171 13.35 5.58 4.85
C ASN A 171 11.90 5.09 5.02
N VAL A 172 11.25 5.49 6.10
CA VAL A 172 9.90 5.02 6.45
C VAL A 172 8.89 5.38 5.36
N TYR A 173 8.94 6.59 4.80
CA TYR A 173 7.99 6.99 3.75
C TYR A 173 8.19 6.15 2.47
N ASP A 174 9.43 6.02 2.02
CA ASP A 174 9.79 5.33 0.78
C ASP A 174 9.63 3.82 0.87
N LEU A 175 9.59 3.23 2.07
CA LEU A 175 9.18 1.85 2.26
C LEU A 175 7.80 1.60 1.67
N PHE A 176 6.85 2.50 1.95
CA PHE A 176 5.48 2.39 1.45
C PHE A 176 5.36 2.73 -0.04
N VAL A 177 6.17 3.67 -0.53
CA VAL A 177 6.31 3.91 -1.97
C VAL A 177 6.78 2.65 -2.69
N TRP A 178 7.84 2.01 -2.18
CA TRP A 178 8.39 0.79 -2.77
C TRP A 178 7.41 -0.39 -2.69
N MET A 179 6.67 -0.51 -1.59
CA MET A 179 5.61 -1.54 -1.44
C MET A 179 4.52 -1.42 -2.50
N HIS A 180 4.06 -0.20 -2.77
CA HIS A 180 3.08 0.08 -3.81
C HIS A 180 3.63 -0.25 -5.20
N TYR A 181 4.84 0.22 -5.52
CA TYR A 181 5.57 -0.18 -6.73
C TYR A 181 5.67 -1.70 -6.88
N TYR A 182 6.05 -2.42 -5.82
CA TYR A 182 6.30 -3.85 -5.86
C TYR A 182 4.99 -4.64 -6.09
N ALA A 183 3.87 -4.17 -5.56
CA ALA A 183 2.56 -4.77 -5.82
C ALA A 183 2.09 -4.57 -7.27
N SER A 184 2.42 -3.42 -7.88
CA SER A 184 1.91 -2.99 -9.20
C SER A 184 2.89 -3.13 -10.37
N ARG A 185 4.09 -3.69 -10.16
CA ARG A 185 5.07 -3.88 -11.24
C ARG A 185 4.72 -5.05 -12.17
N ASP A 186 5.12 -4.95 -13.43
CA ASP A 186 4.91 -5.98 -14.48
C ASP A 186 5.73 -7.24 -14.23
N THR A 187 5.22 -8.46 -14.41
CA THR A 187 6.03 -9.69 -14.25
C THR A 187 7.23 -9.73 -15.21
N LEU A 188 8.41 -10.03 -14.68
CA LEU A 188 9.65 -10.16 -15.45
C LEU A 188 9.77 -11.58 -15.99
N LEU A 189 9.68 -11.77 -17.31
CA LEU A 189 9.69 -13.09 -17.95
C LEU A 189 11.09 -13.52 -18.45
N GLY A 190 12.11 -12.71 -18.21
CA GLY A 190 13.47 -12.91 -18.74
C GLY A 190 13.67 -12.28 -20.13
N GLY A 191 14.93 -11.98 -20.44
CA GLY A 191 15.29 -11.24 -21.66
C GLY A 191 14.73 -9.82 -21.64
N SER A 192 14.04 -9.39 -22.70
CA SER A 192 13.32 -8.11 -22.77
C SER A 192 11.80 -8.25 -22.63
N ASN A 193 11.31 -9.42 -22.21
CA ASN A 193 9.88 -9.72 -22.15
C ASN A 193 9.32 -9.48 -20.74
N VAL A 194 8.11 -8.92 -20.68
CA VAL A 194 7.36 -8.70 -19.45
C VAL A 194 5.88 -8.99 -19.67
N TRP A 195 5.16 -9.34 -18.60
CA TRP A 195 3.71 -9.43 -18.58
C TRP A 195 3.12 -8.26 -17.80
N ARG A 196 2.28 -7.46 -18.47
CA ARG A 196 1.72 -6.21 -17.90
C ARG A 196 0.32 -6.35 -17.34
N ASP A 197 -0.42 -7.40 -17.71
CA ASP A 197 -1.79 -7.61 -17.26
C ASP A 197 -1.79 -8.33 -15.90
N ILE A 198 -1.19 -7.69 -14.90
CA ILE A 198 -1.07 -8.15 -13.52
C ILE A 198 -0.88 -6.98 -12.55
N ASP A 199 -1.70 -6.92 -11.51
CA ASP A 199 -1.56 -6.01 -10.38
C ASP A 199 -2.09 -6.68 -9.11
N PHE A 200 -1.29 -6.69 -8.03
CA PHE A 200 -1.66 -7.34 -6.77
C PHE A 200 -2.41 -6.41 -5.80
N ALA A 201 -2.53 -5.12 -6.13
CA ALA A 201 -3.13 -4.08 -5.30
C ALA A 201 -4.29 -3.34 -6.00
N HIS A 202 -4.51 -3.54 -7.29
CA HIS A 202 -5.53 -2.84 -8.08
C HIS A 202 -6.26 -3.79 -9.05
N GLU A 203 -7.28 -3.25 -9.71
CA GLU A 203 -8.08 -3.83 -10.78
C GLU A 203 -8.83 -5.11 -10.41
N ALA A 204 -8.87 -5.47 -9.14
CA ALA A 204 -9.35 -6.75 -8.62
C ALA A 204 -9.89 -6.58 -7.17
N PRO A 205 -10.55 -7.61 -6.59
CA PRO A 205 -11.24 -7.48 -5.30
C PRO A 205 -10.31 -7.18 -4.12
N GLY A 206 -8.99 -7.34 -4.31
CA GLY A 206 -7.96 -7.00 -3.34
C GLY A 206 -7.73 -5.50 -3.14
N PHE A 207 -8.23 -4.63 -4.04
CA PHE A 207 -7.94 -3.19 -4.05
C PHE A 207 -8.17 -2.49 -2.70
N LEU A 208 -9.40 -2.55 -2.19
CA LEU A 208 -9.77 -1.90 -0.92
C LEU A 208 -9.06 -2.51 0.30
N PRO A 209 -9.07 -3.84 0.53
CA PRO A 209 -8.41 -4.41 1.70
C PRO A 209 -6.88 -4.24 1.65
N TRP A 210 -6.25 -4.26 0.48
CA TRP A 210 -4.82 -4.01 0.33
C TRP A 210 -4.47 -2.59 0.78
N HIS A 211 -5.16 -1.58 0.25
CA HIS A 211 -4.91 -0.17 0.61
C HIS A 211 -5.28 0.15 2.06
N ARG A 212 -6.31 -0.50 2.63
CA ARG A 212 -6.66 -0.40 4.05
C ARG A 212 -5.51 -0.84 4.96
N VAL A 213 -4.99 -2.05 4.75
CA VAL A 213 -3.86 -2.56 5.55
C VAL A 213 -2.59 -1.77 5.28
N PHE A 214 -2.37 -1.36 4.04
CA PHE A 214 -1.25 -0.50 3.64
C PHE A 214 -1.22 0.82 4.45
N LEU A 215 -2.36 1.54 4.53
CA LEU A 215 -2.46 2.76 5.33
C LEU A 215 -2.28 2.51 6.84
N LEU A 216 -2.82 1.41 7.36
CA LEU A 216 -2.67 1.04 8.77
C LEU A 216 -1.20 0.78 9.13
N MET A 217 -0.47 0.09 8.25
CA MET A 217 0.97 -0.15 8.41
C MET A 217 1.76 1.17 8.29
N TRP A 218 1.39 2.05 7.35
CA TRP A 218 2.03 3.36 7.18
C TRP A 218 1.87 4.23 8.42
N GLU A 219 0.64 4.33 8.91
CA GLU A 219 0.32 5.06 10.13
C GLU A 219 1.11 4.53 11.34
N ARG A 220 1.23 3.20 11.48
CA ARG A 220 2.01 2.58 12.56
C ARG A 220 3.50 2.91 12.49
N GLU A 221 4.12 2.80 11.32
CA GLU A 221 5.56 3.08 11.22
C GLU A 221 5.86 4.55 11.55
N ILE A 222 4.95 5.48 11.21
CA ILE A 222 5.05 6.88 11.64
C ILE A 222 4.86 7.01 13.17
N GLN A 223 3.87 6.33 13.76
CA GLN A 223 3.68 6.30 15.23
C GLN A 223 4.97 5.83 15.93
N LYS A 224 5.65 4.81 15.40
CA LYS A 224 6.89 4.26 15.97
C LYS A 224 8.04 5.25 15.95
N ILE A 225 8.31 5.88 14.82
CA ILE A 225 9.45 6.83 14.72
C ILE A 225 9.20 8.16 15.44
N THR A 226 7.94 8.52 15.69
CA THR A 226 7.58 9.76 16.38
C THR A 226 7.35 9.57 17.87
N GLY A 227 7.06 8.33 18.31
CA GLY A 227 6.56 8.04 19.66
C GLY A 227 5.13 8.54 19.90
N ASP A 228 4.46 9.14 18.90
CA ASP A 228 3.08 9.59 19.01
C ASP A 228 2.14 8.46 18.61
N GLU A 229 1.85 7.59 19.57
CA GLU A 229 0.91 6.50 19.36
C GLU A 229 -0.53 6.97 19.07
N ASN A 230 -0.87 8.26 19.18
CA ASN A 230 -2.20 8.79 18.81
C ASN A 230 -2.24 9.34 17.38
N PHE A 231 -1.10 9.37 16.68
CA PHE A 231 -1.04 9.84 15.30
C PHE A 231 -2.00 9.06 14.40
N THR A 232 -2.73 9.79 13.55
CA THR A 232 -3.51 9.23 12.46
C THR A 232 -3.30 10.00 11.17
N ILE A 233 -3.35 9.32 10.04
CA ILE A 233 -3.36 9.95 8.72
C ILE A 233 -4.73 10.63 8.51
N PRO A 234 -4.81 11.95 8.30
CA PRO A 234 -6.07 12.62 7.96
C PRO A 234 -6.47 12.30 6.52
N TYR A 235 -7.72 12.62 6.17
CA TYR A 235 -8.22 12.44 4.81
C TYR A 235 -8.53 13.78 4.15
N TRP A 236 -8.48 13.80 2.81
CA TRP A 236 -9.02 14.89 2.02
C TRP A 236 -10.33 14.44 1.38
N ASP A 237 -11.42 15.02 1.86
CA ASP A 237 -12.72 14.93 1.20
C ASP A 237 -12.69 15.74 -0.09
N TRP A 238 -12.46 15.06 -1.22
CA TRP A 238 -12.34 15.68 -2.53
C TRP A 238 -13.70 15.83 -3.24
N ARG A 239 -14.81 15.46 -2.59
CA ARG A 239 -16.15 15.59 -3.18
C ARG A 239 -16.44 17.05 -3.50
N ASP A 240 -16.96 17.27 -4.71
CA ASP A 240 -17.38 18.58 -5.21
C ASP A 240 -16.27 19.64 -5.26
N ALA A 241 -14.99 19.24 -5.09
CA ALA A 241 -13.87 20.15 -5.25
C ALA A 241 -13.74 20.57 -6.73
N GLU A 242 -13.67 21.88 -6.99
CA GLU A 242 -13.44 22.41 -8.35
C GLU A 242 -11.96 22.28 -8.75
N ASP A 243 -11.07 22.34 -7.75
CA ASP A 243 -9.63 22.37 -7.90
C ASP A 243 -8.90 21.72 -6.70
N CYS A 244 -7.57 21.58 -6.81
CA CYS A 244 -6.78 20.97 -5.74
C CYS A 244 -6.61 21.92 -4.56
N VAL A 245 -7.62 21.94 -3.67
CA VAL A 245 -7.67 22.80 -2.48
C VAL A 245 -6.57 22.51 -1.45
N VAL A 246 -6.00 21.30 -1.45
CA VAL A 246 -4.84 20.93 -0.61
C VAL A 246 -3.49 21.29 -1.27
N CYS A 247 -3.47 21.72 -2.54
CA CYS A 247 -2.25 22.09 -3.25
C CYS A 247 -1.84 23.54 -2.95
N THR A 248 -1.54 23.83 -1.69
CA THR A 248 -1.00 25.11 -1.22
C THR A 248 0.22 24.87 -0.33
N ASP A 249 1.05 25.89 -0.15
CA ASP A 249 2.25 25.79 0.71
C ASP A 249 1.89 25.63 2.20
N GLU A 250 0.64 25.89 2.56
CA GLU A 250 0.10 25.61 3.89
C GLU A 250 -0.19 24.11 4.12
N TYR A 251 -0.43 23.36 3.03
CA TYR A 251 -0.79 21.93 3.05
C TYR A 251 0.23 21.12 2.26
N MET A 252 -0.12 20.64 1.05
CA MET A 252 0.65 19.64 0.30
C MET A 252 1.62 20.22 -0.74
N GLY A 253 1.89 21.52 -0.65
CA GLY A 253 2.74 22.25 -1.57
C GLY A 253 1.96 22.88 -2.71
N GLY A 254 2.18 24.18 -2.91
CA GLY A 254 1.62 24.97 -3.99
C GLY A 254 2.28 24.67 -5.34
N ARG A 255 1.75 25.28 -6.40
CA ARG A 255 2.36 25.21 -7.75
C ARG A 255 3.58 26.13 -7.82
N HIS A 256 4.67 25.65 -8.45
CA HIS A 256 5.85 26.47 -8.67
C HIS A 256 5.52 27.69 -9.58
N PRO A 257 6.01 28.91 -9.26
CA PRO A 257 5.64 30.13 -9.99
C PRO A 257 5.97 30.13 -11.48
N THR A 258 7.05 29.45 -11.88
CA THR A 258 7.56 29.45 -13.27
C THR A 258 7.53 28.10 -13.98
N ASN A 259 7.22 27.01 -13.27
CA ASN A 259 7.17 25.66 -13.87
C ASN A 259 5.94 24.92 -13.32
N PRO A 260 4.83 24.87 -14.06
CA PRO A 260 3.56 24.37 -13.53
C PRO A 260 3.56 22.88 -13.14
N ASN A 261 4.60 22.13 -13.53
CA ASN A 261 4.76 20.71 -13.19
C ASN A 261 5.53 20.47 -11.88
N LEU A 262 6.09 21.51 -11.25
CA LEU A 262 6.85 21.40 -10.01
C LEU A 262 6.08 22.03 -8.84
N LEU A 263 6.45 21.61 -7.63
CA LEU A 263 5.95 22.21 -6.39
C LEU A 263 6.68 23.53 -6.09
N SER A 264 5.97 24.44 -5.41
CA SER A 264 6.48 25.71 -4.91
C SER A 264 7.68 25.49 -3.98
N PRO A 265 8.79 26.23 -4.15
CA PRO A 265 9.96 26.12 -3.28
C PRO A 265 9.70 26.49 -1.82
N ALA A 266 8.57 27.14 -1.52
CA ALA A 266 8.18 27.45 -0.15
C ALA A 266 7.65 26.22 0.63
N SER A 267 7.28 25.15 -0.07
CA SER A 267 6.93 23.87 0.54
C SER A 267 8.14 22.95 0.61
N PHE A 268 8.36 22.31 1.76
CA PHE A 268 9.43 21.32 1.92
C PHE A 268 9.24 20.07 1.03
N PHE A 269 8.02 19.81 0.53
CA PHE A 269 7.79 18.73 -0.44
C PHE A 269 8.49 18.99 -1.77
N SER A 270 8.84 20.24 -2.09
CA SER A 270 9.58 20.57 -3.32
C SER A 270 11.00 19.99 -3.35
N SER A 271 11.59 19.69 -2.20
CA SER A 271 12.91 19.05 -2.13
C SER A 271 12.84 17.52 -2.16
N TRP A 272 11.65 16.93 -2.04
CA TRP A 272 11.50 15.49 -2.03
C TRP A 272 11.87 14.89 -3.38
N GLN A 273 12.60 13.77 -3.32
CA GLN A 273 12.95 12.99 -4.49
C GLN A 273 12.06 11.76 -4.59
N VAL A 274 11.57 11.48 -5.80
CA VAL A 274 10.79 10.30 -6.10
C VAL A 274 11.68 9.08 -6.29
N ILE A 275 11.12 7.90 -6.09
CA ILE A 275 11.71 6.60 -6.39
C ILE A 275 10.72 5.75 -7.19
N CYS A 276 11.21 4.72 -7.87
CA CYS A 276 10.37 3.68 -8.47
C CYS A 276 9.44 4.18 -9.59
N THR A 277 9.87 5.19 -10.34
CA THR A 277 9.09 5.87 -11.40
C THR A 277 9.50 5.46 -12.81
N ARG A 278 10.56 4.67 -12.97
CA ARG A 278 11.13 4.29 -14.28
C ARG A 278 10.81 2.85 -14.66
N SER A 279 9.53 2.48 -14.68
CA SER A 279 9.06 1.10 -14.94
C SER A 279 9.67 0.48 -16.19
N GLU A 280 9.70 1.20 -17.31
CA GLU A 280 10.27 0.71 -18.57
C GLU A 280 11.79 0.44 -18.47
N GLU A 281 12.52 1.23 -17.69
CA GLU A 281 13.95 0.99 -17.43
C GLU A 281 14.13 -0.33 -16.65
N TYR A 282 13.39 -0.51 -15.56
CA TYR A 282 13.46 -1.74 -14.75
C TYR A 282 13.04 -2.98 -15.55
N ASN A 283 12.00 -2.86 -16.37
CA ASN A 283 11.53 -3.92 -17.26
C ASN A 283 12.60 -4.30 -18.28
N SER A 284 13.26 -3.32 -18.90
CA SER A 284 14.34 -3.57 -19.87
C SER A 284 15.56 -4.23 -19.23
N GLN A 285 15.85 -3.90 -17.97
CA GLN A 285 16.98 -4.44 -17.20
C GLN A 285 16.64 -5.73 -16.46
N GLN A 286 15.37 -6.15 -16.46
CA GLN A 286 14.85 -7.24 -15.64
C GLN A 286 15.24 -7.08 -14.16
N ALA A 287 15.15 -5.85 -13.65
CA ALA A 287 15.58 -5.48 -12.31
C ALA A 287 14.41 -4.95 -11.48
N LEU A 288 14.59 -4.89 -10.16
CA LEU A 288 13.67 -4.19 -9.26
C LEU A 288 14.13 -2.75 -9.03
N CYS A 289 13.19 -1.86 -8.74
CA CYS A 289 13.51 -0.54 -8.22
C CYS A 289 14.41 -0.65 -6.98
N ASN A 290 15.54 0.06 -6.99
CA ASN A 290 16.53 0.04 -5.91
C ASN A 290 16.41 1.24 -4.94
N ALA A 291 15.30 1.98 -5.00
CA ALA A 291 15.01 3.19 -4.23
C ALA A 291 16.09 4.31 -4.32
N THR A 292 16.79 4.42 -5.46
CA THR A 292 17.61 5.59 -5.75
C THR A 292 16.73 6.74 -6.22
N SER A 293 17.09 7.97 -5.87
CA SER A 293 16.36 9.18 -6.27
C SER A 293 16.30 9.35 -7.80
N GLU A 294 15.11 9.65 -8.31
CA GLU A 294 14.85 9.72 -9.76
C GLU A 294 14.39 11.08 -10.26
N GLY A 295 14.26 12.06 -9.36
CA GLY A 295 13.86 13.43 -9.66
C GLY A 295 12.87 13.98 -8.64
N PRO A 296 12.37 15.20 -8.84
CA PRO A 296 11.37 15.80 -7.94
C PRO A 296 9.98 15.20 -8.15
N ILE A 297 9.08 15.45 -7.20
CA ILE A 297 7.64 15.22 -7.40
C ILE A 297 7.16 16.09 -8.56
N LEU A 298 6.41 15.48 -9.48
CA LEU A 298 5.74 16.16 -10.57
C LEU A 298 4.26 16.29 -10.23
N ARG A 299 3.69 17.49 -10.31
CA ARG A 299 2.26 17.71 -10.04
C ARG A 299 1.74 18.91 -10.83
N ASN A 300 0.69 18.70 -11.63
CA ASN A 300 0.04 19.78 -12.39
C ASN A 300 -1.49 19.61 -12.41
N PRO A 301 -2.15 19.78 -11.26
CA PRO A 301 -3.56 19.42 -11.11
C PRO A 301 -4.45 20.20 -12.06
N GLY A 302 -5.42 19.52 -12.64
CA GLY A 302 -6.38 20.09 -13.58
C GLY A 302 -5.89 20.18 -15.03
N ASN A 303 -4.62 19.90 -15.32
CA ASN A 303 -4.08 19.81 -16.68
C ASN A 303 -4.02 18.36 -17.21
N ASN A 304 -4.86 17.49 -16.65
CA ASN A 304 -4.99 16.09 -17.03
C ASN A 304 -5.77 15.91 -18.35
N ASP A 305 -5.76 14.69 -18.90
CA ASP A 305 -6.65 14.32 -20.01
C ASP A 305 -8.13 14.41 -19.58
N LYS A 306 -8.82 15.43 -20.09
CA LYS A 306 -10.22 15.72 -19.78
C LYS A 306 -11.21 14.75 -20.42
N SER A 307 -10.79 14.00 -21.45
CA SER A 307 -11.62 12.96 -22.05
C SER A 307 -11.75 11.75 -21.11
N ARG A 308 -10.68 11.45 -20.37
CA ARG A 308 -10.63 10.36 -19.38
C ARG A 308 -11.21 10.78 -18.03
N THR A 309 -10.84 11.96 -17.54
CA THR A 309 -11.35 12.53 -16.28
C THR A 309 -11.70 14.01 -16.47
N PRO A 310 -12.99 14.35 -16.68
CA PRO A 310 -13.39 15.72 -16.96
C PRO A 310 -13.26 16.64 -15.74
N ARG A 311 -13.55 16.13 -14.55
CA ARG A 311 -13.55 16.86 -13.27
C ARG A 311 -13.26 15.93 -12.10
N LEU A 312 -13.03 16.52 -10.93
CA LEU A 312 -13.05 15.77 -9.68
C LEU A 312 -14.47 15.24 -9.39
N PRO A 313 -14.60 14.17 -8.61
CA PRO A 313 -15.88 13.53 -8.40
C PRO A 313 -16.79 14.30 -7.44
N SER A 314 -18.08 14.13 -7.62
CA SER A 314 -19.14 14.83 -6.88
C SER A 314 -19.66 14.01 -5.71
N SER A 315 -20.34 14.67 -4.77
CA SER A 315 -21.04 13.97 -3.69
C SER A 315 -22.06 12.97 -4.21
N ALA A 316 -22.81 13.30 -5.27
CA ALA A 316 -23.81 12.41 -5.84
C ALA A 316 -23.22 11.10 -6.40
N GLU A 317 -22.02 11.17 -6.98
CA GLU A 317 -21.29 10.00 -7.49
C GLU A 317 -20.80 9.10 -6.35
N VAL A 318 -20.37 9.69 -5.22
CA VAL A 318 -20.01 8.94 -4.01
C VAL A 318 -21.24 8.27 -3.40
N GLU A 319 -22.34 9.00 -3.23
CA GLU A 319 -23.59 8.46 -2.67
C GLU A 319 -24.17 7.33 -3.54
N PHE A 320 -24.12 7.47 -4.86
CA PHE A 320 -24.51 6.38 -5.76
C PHE A 320 -23.62 5.14 -5.55
N CYS A 321 -22.30 5.32 -5.50
CA CYS A 321 -21.39 4.20 -5.27
C CYS A 321 -21.69 3.50 -3.94
N LEU A 322 -21.93 4.25 -2.87
CA LEU A 322 -22.28 3.70 -1.54
C LEU A 322 -23.63 2.96 -1.52
N SER A 323 -24.51 3.22 -2.48
CA SER A 323 -25.78 2.49 -2.62
C SER A 323 -25.63 1.07 -3.18
N LEU A 324 -24.46 0.74 -3.75
CA LEU A 324 -24.18 -0.58 -4.32
C LEU A 324 -24.02 -1.62 -3.20
N THR A 325 -24.80 -2.71 -3.28
CA THR A 325 -24.82 -3.77 -2.25
C THR A 325 -23.86 -4.92 -2.52
N GLN A 326 -23.39 -5.06 -3.76
CA GLN A 326 -22.41 -6.07 -4.15
C GLN A 326 -21.00 -5.49 -4.01
N TYR A 327 -20.20 -6.02 -3.08
CA TYR A 327 -18.78 -5.65 -2.96
C TYR A 327 -18.06 -5.84 -4.30
N GLU A 328 -18.32 -6.97 -4.94
CA GLU A 328 -17.74 -7.36 -6.22
C GLU A 328 -18.77 -8.13 -7.05
N SER A 329 -18.60 -8.16 -8.37
CA SER A 329 -19.47 -8.90 -9.29
C SER A 329 -18.73 -9.46 -10.51
N GLY A 330 -19.42 -10.34 -11.25
CA GLY A 330 -19.02 -10.79 -12.58
C GLY A 330 -17.57 -11.29 -12.68
N PRO A 331 -16.75 -10.76 -13.60
CA PRO A 331 -15.38 -11.22 -13.84
C PRO A 331 -14.40 -10.95 -12.69
N MET A 332 -14.79 -10.15 -11.68
CA MET A 332 -13.93 -9.76 -10.56
C MET A 332 -12.66 -9.00 -11.02
N ASP A 333 -12.79 -8.21 -12.08
CA ASP A 333 -11.72 -7.38 -12.63
C ASP A 333 -12.22 -5.95 -12.95
N LYS A 334 -11.43 -5.15 -13.68
CA LYS A 334 -11.81 -3.80 -14.15
C LYS A 334 -13.04 -3.75 -15.07
N MET A 335 -13.50 -4.89 -15.61
CA MET A 335 -14.69 -5.02 -16.45
C MET A 335 -15.95 -5.38 -15.66
N ALA A 336 -15.87 -5.50 -14.33
CA ALA A 336 -17.02 -5.84 -13.49
C ALA A 336 -18.09 -4.73 -13.47
N ASN A 337 -19.33 -5.10 -13.82
CA ASN A 337 -20.50 -4.22 -13.77
C ASN A 337 -21.28 -4.41 -12.47
N TYR A 338 -21.84 -3.34 -11.91
CA TYR A 338 -22.57 -3.34 -10.63
C TYR A 338 -21.72 -3.80 -9.44
N SER A 339 -20.40 -3.57 -9.52
CA SER A 339 -19.43 -3.85 -8.46
C SER A 339 -19.13 -2.57 -7.69
N PHE A 340 -19.32 -2.59 -6.36
CA PHE A 340 -18.93 -1.49 -5.47
C PHE A 340 -17.43 -1.21 -5.59
N ARG A 341 -16.59 -2.26 -5.49
CA ARG A 341 -15.13 -2.14 -5.59
C ARG A 341 -14.75 -1.50 -6.91
N ASN A 342 -15.26 -2.00 -8.04
CA ASN A 342 -14.87 -1.49 -9.36
C ASN A 342 -15.38 -0.07 -9.64
N THR A 343 -16.54 0.28 -9.09
CA THR A 343 -17.09 1.64 -9.18
C THR A 343 -16.26 2.60 -8.34
N LEU A 344 -15.95 2.25 -7.08
CA LEU A 344 -15.15 3.07 -6.17
C LEU A 344 -13.71 3.26 -6.67
N GLU A 345 -13.09 2.19 -7.15
CA GLU A 345 -11.75 2.24 -7.76
C GLU A 345 -11.74 3.16 -8.99
N GLY A 346 -12.84 3.19 -9.74
CA GLY A 346 -13.08 4.19 -10.77
C GLY A 346 -12.98 3.65 -12.20
N PHE A 347 -13.15 2.35 -12.42
CA PHE A 347 -13.24 1.75 -13.76
C PHE A 347 -14.69 1.58 -14.25
N ALA A 348 -15.67 1.73 -13.36
CA ALA A 348 -17.09 1.79 -13.72
C ALA A 348 -17.66 3.21 -13.53
N ASP A 349 -18.65 3.58 -14.35
CA ASP A 349 -19.31 4.88 -14.28
C ASP A 349 -20.03 5.00 -12.92
N PRO A 350 -19.69 6.00 -12.08
CA PRO A 350 -20.26 6.15 -10.74
C PRO A 350 -21.69 6.69 -10.72
N ARG A 351 -22.43 6.60 -11.83
CA ARG A 351 -23.87 6.89 -11.94
C ARG A 351 -24.68 5.69 -12.43
N THR A 352 -24.02 4.69 -13.00
CA THR A 352 -24.67 3.50 -13.58
C THR A 352 -24.05 2.18 -13.12
N ALA A 353 -22.85 2.22 -12.53
CA ALA A 353 -22.01 1.08 -12.19
C ALA A 353 -21.66 0.19 -13.40
N ILE A 354 -21.73 0.71 -14.63
CA ILE A 354 -21.29 -0.01 -15.83
C ILE A 354 -19.81 0.29 -16.08
N SER A 355 -19.01 -0.76 -16.27
CA SER A 355 -17.59 -0.66 -16.58
C SER A 355 -17.35 0.14 -17.87
N ASN A 356 -16.40 1.07 -17.79
CA ASN A 356 -15.93 1.87 -18.91
C ASN A 356 -14.46 2.26 -18.68
N ILE A 357 -13.55 1.39 -19.12
CA ILE A 357 -12.10 1.58 -18.95
C ILE A 357 -11.52 2.80 -19.71
N SER A 358 -12.30 3.43 -20.59
CA SER A 358 -11.90 4.67 -21.26
C SER A 358 -12.10 5.92 -20.39
N GLN A 359 -12.89 5.80 -19.32
CA GLN A 359 -13.14 6.86 -18.35
C GLN A 359 -12.60 6.47 -16.98
N SER A 360 -12.40 7.47 -16.13
CA SER A 360 -11.92 7.26 -14.78
C SER A 360 -12.69 8.14 -13.80
N GLY A 361 -13.42 7.49 -12.90
CA GLY A 361 -14.22 8.10 -11.84
C GLY A 361 -13.56 7.97 -10.46
N LEU A 362 -14.19 8.55 -9.43
CA LEU A 362 -13.88 8.37 -8.01
C LEU A 362 -12.36 8.33 -7.70
N HIS A 363 -11.82 7.19 -7.25
CA HIS A 363 -10.39 7.04 -6.93
C HIS A 363 -9.48 7.36 -8.13
N ASN A 364 -9.67 6.69 -9.26
CA ASN A 364 -8.84 6.89 -10.46
C ASN A 364 -8.92 8.34 -10.98
N ALA A 365 -10.07 9.01 -10.83
CA ALA A 365 -10.23 10.40 -11.22
C ALA A 365 -9.26 11.32 -10.47
N LEU A 366 -9.09 11.16 -9.15
CA LEU A 366 -8.15 12.02 -8.40
C LEU A 366 -6.71 11.77 -8.85
N HIS A 367 -6.29 10.51 -8.98
CA HIS A 367 -4.96 10.15 -9.46
C HIS A 367 -4.63 10.79 -10.80
N ILE A 368 -5.55 10.72 -11.76
CA ILE A 368 -5.38 11.29 -13.09
C ILE A 368 -5.44 12.82 -13.05
N TYR A 369 -6.36 13.39 -12.27
CA TYR A 369 -6.53 14.84 -12.16
C TYR A 369 -5.25 15.55 -11.73
N MET A 370 -4.44 14.94 -10.86
CA MET A 370 -3.18 15.49 -10.38
C MET A 370 -2.11 15.67 -11.46
N ASN A 371 -2.22 14.93 -12.58
CA ASN A 371 -1.36 15.02 -13.77
C ASN A 371 0.14 15.13 -13.44
N GLY A 372 0.72 14.03 -12.98
CA GLY A 372 2.10 13.99 -12.52
C GLY A 372 2.43 12.67 -11.87
N SER A 373 3.20 12.70 -10.78
CA SER A 373 3.59 11.52 -9.99
C SER A 373 2.38 10.69 -9.56
N MET A 374 1.32 11.34 -9.06
CA MET A 374 0.04 10.67 -8.69
C MET A 374 -0.63 9.90 -9.85
N SER A 375 -0.36 10.26 -11.11
CA SER A 375 -0.99 9.64 -12.28
C SER A 375 -0.26 8.39 -12.78
N GLN A 376 0.91 8.09 -12.23
CA GLN A 376 1.66 6.87 -12.52
C GLN A 376 1.37 5.84 -11.43
N VAL A 377 0.72 4.72 -11.76
CA VAL A 377 0.30 3.70 -10.77
C VAL A 377 1.46 3.35 -9.84
N GLN A 378 2.57 2.85 -10.38
CA GLN A 378 3.71 2.40 -9.57
C GLN A 378 4.44 3.53 -8.82
N GLY A 379 4.31 4.79 -9.28
CA GLY A 379 4.99 5.95 -8.73
C GLY A 379 4.11 6.84 -7.84
N SER A 380 2.81 6.56 -7.75
CA SER A 380 1.80 7.48 -7.21
C SER A 380 2.02 7.84 -5.75
N ALA A 381 2.42 6.87 -4.93
CA ALA A 381 2.68 7.05 -3.51
C ALA A 381 3.85 8.00 -3.17
N ASN A 382 4.70 8.36 -4.15
CA ASN A 382 5.74 9.36 -3.95
C ASN A 382 5.17 10.75 -3.61
N ASP A 383 3.97 11.04 -4.09
CA ASP A 383 3.27 12.28 -3.81
C ASP A 383 2.51 12.18 -2.48
N PRO A 384 2.72 13.09 -1.51
CA PRO A 384 2.06 13.04 -0.20
C PRO A 384 0.54 13.23 -0.24
N ILE A 385 -0.05 13.67 -1.38
CA ILE A 385 -1.50 13.66 -1.55
C ILE A 385 -2.04 12.22 -1.54
N PHE A 386 -1.25 11.22 -1.92
CA PHE A 386 -1.63 9.81 -1.90
C PHE A 386 -2.24 9.38 -0.56
N VAL A 387 -1.58 9.73 0.56
CA VAL A 387 -2.04 9.28 1.88
C VAL A 387 -3.38 9.92 2.28
N LEU A 388 -3.62 11.18 1.90
CA LEU A 388 -4.92 11.84 2.14
C LEU A 388 -6.01 11.24 1.26
N HIS A 389 -5.67 10.94 0.01
CA HIS A 389 -6.58 10.38 -0.97
C HIS A 389 -7.08 9.01 -0.52
N HIS A 390 -6.15 8.09 -0.28
CA HIS A 390 -6.51 6.73 0.10
C HIS A 390 -7.16 6.67 1.49
N ALA A 391 -6.85 7.60 2.40
CA ALA A 391 -7.56 7.71 3.67
C ALA A 391 -9.03 8.15 3.53
N PHE A 392 -9.42 8.77 2.41
CA PHE A 392 -10.83 9.07 2.09
C PHE A 392 -11.52 7.93 1.35
N VAL A 393 -10.75 7.16 0.56
CA VAL A 393 -11.25 5.95 -0.14
C VAL A 393 -11.54 4.82 0.86
N ASP A 394 -10.71 4.70 1.90
CA ASP A 394 -10.82 3.73 3.00
C ASP A 394 -11.99 4.02 3.95
#